data_AF-A0A7G9YMQ3-F1
#
_entry.id   AF-A0A7G9YMQ3-F1
#
_cell.length_a   1.000
_cell.length_b   1.000
_cell.length_c   1.000
_cell.angle_alpha   90.00
_cell.angle_beta   90.00
_cell.angle_gamma   90.00
#
_symmetry.space_group_name_H-M   'P 1'
#
loop_
_entity.id
_entity.type
_entity.pdbx_description
1 polymer ?
#
loop_
_entity_poly.entity_id
_entity_poly.type
_entity_poly.pdbx_seq_one_letter_code
_entity_poly.pdbx_strand_id
1 'polypeptide(L)'
;MKNGWRPAECQTRTSETQEELGMSSVALKDYPDATFNGFTKRLRPKNNIEILPEYAGFYFRSPRFRATVTSMASITTRASLNNGMLSELTVVIPLLPEQRAIASVLSSLDDKIDLLHRQNKTLEAMAETLFRQWFVEGADEGWEEGKIPDEFDFTMGLSPPGESYNEEGIGIPMYQGNADFEFRFPKRRVFTTDPKRFAEQFDTLISVRAPVGAQNMADERCCIGRGVAAFRYNLNSEWMGDSPL
;
A
#
# COMPACT_ATOMS: atom_id res chain seq x y z
N MET A 1 12.91 1.84 -46.12
CA MET A 1 12.79 2.07 -44.66
C MET A 1 11.31 2.09 -44.30
N LYS A 2 10.81 1.07 -43.61
CA LYS A 2 9.46 1.07 -42.99
C LYS A 2 9.66 0.61 -41.55
N ASN A 3 9.76 1.58 -40.64
CA ASN A 3 10.08 1.37 -39.22
C ASN A 3 8.80 1.22 -38.40
N GLY A 4 7.94 0.26 -38.74
CA GLY A 4 6.86 -0.14 -37.83
C GLY A 4 7.44 -0.77 -36.56
N TRP A 5 6.88 -0.46 -35.38
CA TRP A 5 7.15 -1.29 -34.21
C TRP A 5 6.53 -2.66 -34.42
N ARG A 6 7.39 -3.68 -34.39
CA ARG A 6 7.03 -5.09 -34.23
C ARG A 6 7.13 -5.46 -32.75
N PRO A 7 6.67 -6.63 -32.28
CA PRO A 7 6.83 -7.02 -30.89
C PRO A 7 8.31 -6.95 -30.54
N ALA A 8 8.63 -6.05 -29.62
CA ALA A 8 9.98 -5.68 -29.26
C ALA A 8 9.93 -5.15 -27.83
N GLU A 9 11.03 -5.38 -27.14
CA GLU A 9 11.12 -5.06 -25.73
C GLU A 9 11.99 -3.84 -25.51
N CYS A 10 11.60 -3.04 -24.53
CA CYS A 10 12.21 -1.77 -24.19
C CYS A 10 12.73 -1.84 -22.77
N GLN A 11 14.04 -1.69 -22.59
CA GLN A 11 14.67 -1.58 -21.26
C GLN A 11 15.04 -0.13 -20.94
N THR A 12 14.78 0.30 -19.71
CA THR A 12 15.30 1.58 -19.20
C THR A 12 16.82 1.52 -19.04
N ARG A 13 17.51 2.41 -19.74
CA ARG A 13 18.98 2.47 -19.83
C ARG A 13 19.62 3.27 -18.70
N THR A 14 18.88 4.24 -18.16
CA THR A 14 19.36 5.19 -17.16
C THR A 14 18.24 5.51 -16.17
N SER A 15 18.53 5.51 -14.88
CA SER A 15 17.63 6.00 -13.84
C SER A 15 18.39 6.81 -12.78
N GLU A 16 17.63 7.60 -12.01
CA GLU A 16 18.02 8.28 -10.78
C GLU A 16 18.31 7.30 -9.65
N THR A 17 17.61 6.17 -9.62
CA THR A 17 17.82 5.10 -8.62
C THR A 17 18.30 3.81 -9.29
N GLN A 18 19.09 3.02 -8.56
CA GLN A 18 19.63 1.76 -9.07
C GLN A 18 18.53 0.70 -9.27
N GLU A 19 17.41 0.80 -8.56
CA GLU A 19 16.28 -0.13 -8.60
C GLU A 19 15.37 0.06 -9.83
N GLU A 20 15.36 1.24 -10.43
CA GLU A 20 14.56 1.56 -11.62
C GLU A 20 15.28 1.30 -12.94
N LEU A 21 16.55 0.91 -12.87
CA LEU A 21 17.35 0.51 -14.04
C LEU A 21 16.91 -0.88 -14.54
N GLY A 22 16.81 -1.06 -15.87
CA GLY A 22 16.46 -2.35 -16.45
C GLY A 22 14.98 -2.71 -16.37
N MET A 23 14.09 -1.75 -16.08
CA MET A 23 12.65 -1.94 -16.20
C MET A 23 12.30 -2.28 -17.64
N SER A 24 11.64 -3.43 -17.85
CA SER A 24 11.26 -3.90 -19.17
C SER A 24 9.78 -3.70 -19.46
N SER A 25 9.50 -3.24 -20.68
CA SER A 25 8.16 -3.23 -21.26
C SER A 25 8.18 -3.92 -22.62
N VAL A 26 7.16 -4.73 -22.89
CA VAL A 26 7.05 -5.47 -24.14
C VAL A 26 5.88 -4.92 -24.94
N ALA A 27 6.14 -4.60 -26.21
CA ALA A 27 5.06 -4.33 -27.16
C ALA A 27 4.41 -5.66 -27.57
N LEU A 28 3.17 -5.91 -27.12
CA LEU A 28 2.40 -7.11 -27.48
C LEU A 28 1.72 -7.02 -28.86
N LYS A 29 1.70 -5.83 -29.46
CA LYS A 29 1.16 -5.59 -30.79
C LYS A 29 2.04 -4.62 -31.56
N ASP A 30 1.82 -4.58 -32.87
CA ASP A 30 2.52 -3.65 -33.74
C ASP A 30 2.00 -2.22 -33.56
N TYR A 31 2.92 -1.27 -33.46
CA TYR A 31 2.60 0.16 -33.37
C TYR A 31 3.31 0.89 -34.52
N PRO A 32 2.61 1.18 -35.64
CA PRO A 32 3.22 1.90 -36.75
C PRO A 32 3.69 3.28 -36.30
N ASP A 33 4.86 3.70 -36.78
CA ASP A 33 5.47 5.02 -36.56
C ASP A 33 5.75 5.43 -35.09
N ALA A 34 5.65 4.49 -34.14
CA ALA A 34 6.00 4.77 -32.76
C ALA A 34 7.50 5.11 -32.62
N THR A 35 7.81 5.99 -31.69
CA THR A 35 9.18 6.37 -31.32
C THR A 35 9.39 6.10 -29.83
N PHE A 36 10.62 5.81 -29.42
CA PHE A 36 11.01 5.70 -28.01
C PHE A 36 12.05 6.76 -27.67
N ASN A 37 12.10 7.16 -26.40
CA ASN A 37 13.04 8.18 -25.95
C ASN A 37 14.50 7.65 -25.96
N GLY A 38 15.48 8.56 -25.87
CA GLY A 38 16.91 8.21 -25.91
C GLY A 38 17.42 7.38 -24.71
N PHE A 39 16.60 7.25 -23.66
CA PHE A 39 16.88 6.50 -22.44
C PHE A 39 16.33 5.07 -22.48
N THR A 40 15.66 4.70 -23.56
CA THR A 40 15.16 3.35 -23.77
C THR A 40 16.03 2.63 -24.80
N LYS A 41 16.37 1.36 -24.51
CA LYS A 41 17.00 0.47 -25.48
C LYS A 41 16.02 -0.59 -25.94
N ARG A 42 15.85 -0.66 -27.26
CA ARG A 42 15.05 -1.70 -27.89
C ARG A 42 15.87 -2.98 -28.04
N LEU A 43 15.45 -4.04 -27.38
CA LEU A 43 15.91 -5.39 -27.63
C LEU A 43 15.06 -6.02 -28.73
N ARG A 44 15.74 -6.62 -29.70
CA ARG A 44 15.10 -7.43 -30.73
C ARG A 44 15.86 -8.76 -30.84
N PRO A 45 15.16 -9.91 -30.80
CA PRO A 45 15.77 -11.20 -31.08
C PRO A 45 16.46 -11.18 -32.45
N LYS A 46 17.69 -11.68 -32.50
CA LYS A 46 18.41 -11.91 -33.76
C LYS A 46 18.27 -13.38 -34.16
N ASN A 47 18.29 -13.65 -35.46
CA ASN A 47 18.30 -15.00 -36.04
C ASN A 47 17.03 -15.83 -35.76
N ASN A 48 17.13 -17.15 -35.88
CA ASN A 48 16.07 -18.15 -35.70
C ASN A 48 15.69 -18.40 -34.22
N ILE A 49 15.88 -17.40 -33.35
CA ILE A 49 15.51 -17.48 -31.94
C ILE A 49 14.07 -17.00 -31.81
N GLU A 50 13.17 -17.91 -31.49
CA GLU A 50 11.79 -17.59 -31.18
C GLU A 50 11.61 -17.36 -29.68
N ILE A 51 11.18 -16.15 -29.34
CA ILE A 51 10.81 -15.77 -27.98
C ILE A 51 9.41 -15.18 -27.99
N LEU A 52 8.55 -15.67 -27.10
CA LEU A 52 7.20 -15.14 -26.95
C LEU A 52 7.25 -13.79 -26.23
N PRO A 53 6.57 -12.75 -26.74
CA PRO A 53 6.52 -11.44 -26.10
C PRO A 53 6.08 -11.49 -24.63
N GLU A 54 5.09 -12.32 -24.31
CA GLU A 54 4.54 -12.49 -22.97
C GLU A 54 5.59 -13.09 -22.03
N TYR A 55 6.28 -14.15 -22.48
CA TYR A 55 7.38 -14.76 -21.72
C TYR A 55 8.52 -13.77 -21.49
N ALA A 56 8.91 -13.01 -22.52
CA ALA A 56 9.95 -12.01 -22.42
C ALA A 56 9.60 -10.99 -21.32
N GLY A 57 8.37 -10.47 -21.33
CA GLY A 57 7.91 -9.50 -20.34
C GLY A 57 8.07 -9.96 -18.90
N PHE A 58 7.86 -11.26 -18.63
CA PHE A 58 8.11 -11.84 -17.31
C PHE A 58 9.60 -12.09 -17.04
N TYR A 59 10.31 -12.66 -18.01
CA TYR A 59 11.71 -13.02 -17.85
C TYR A 59 12.60 -11.81 -17.50
N PHE A 60 12.44 -10.72 -18.23
CA PHE A 60 13.27 -9.52 -18.04
C PHE A 60 12.90 -8.72 -16.78
N ARG A 61 11.74 -9.01 -16.18
CA ARG A 61 11.36 -8.51 -14.84
C ARG A 61 11.76 -9.46 -13.71
N SER A 62 12.23 -10.66 -14.04
CA SER A 62 12.61 -11.64 -13.02
C SER A 62 13.71 -11.09 -12.10
N PRO A 63 13.69 -11.42 -10.80
CA PRO A 63 14.73 -11.00 -9.86
C PRO A 63 16.14 -11.40 -10.31
N ARG A 64 16.26 -12.58 -10.94
CA ARG A 64 17.53 -13.08 -11.46
C ARG A 64 18.08 -12.19 -12.58
N PHE A 65 17.27 -11.88 -13.59
CA PHE A 65 17.71 -11.02 -14.69
C PHE A 65 18.04 -9.61 -14.18
N ARG A 66 17.17 -9.05 -13.34
CA ARG A 66 17.36 -7.73 -12.73
C ARG A 66 18.66 -7.66 -11.93
N ALA A 67 18.96 -8.67 -11.12
CA ALA A 67 20.21 -8.73 -10.35
C ALA A 67 21.45 -8.69 -11.26
N THR A 68 21.43 -9.41 -12.38
CA THR A 68 22.52 -9.35 -13.37
C THR A 68 22.66 -7.96 -13.96
N VAL A 69 21.56 -7.34 -14.40
CA VAL A 69 21.56 -5.97 -14.95
C VAL A 69 22.07 -4.95 -13.93
N THR A 70 21.61 -5.04 -12.68
CA THR A 70 22.02 -4.15 -11.59
C THR A 70 23.51 -4.31 -11.26
N SER A 71 24.04 -5.55 -11.26
CA SER A 71 25.46 -5.82 -11.01
C SER A 71 26.39 -5.27 -12.09
N MET A 72 25.90 -5.20 -13.34
CA MET A 72 26.65 -4.64 -14.46
C MET A 72 26.49 -3.11 -14.58
N ALA A 73 25.61 -2.47 -13.82
CA ALA A 73 25.41 -1.03 -13.93
C ALA A 73 26.62 -0.26 -13.39
N SER A 74 27.12 0.73 -14.14
CA SER A 74 28.07 1.71 -13.62
C SER A 74 27.31 2.86 -12.96
N ILE A 75 27.68 3.19 -11.72
CA ILE A 75 27.17 4.35 -11.00
C ILE A 75 28.30 5.37 -10.90
N THR A 76 28.14 6.49 -11.61
CA THR A 76 28.97 7.69 -11.41
C THR A 76 28.11 8.80 -10.81
N THR A 77 27.10 9.27 -11.55
CA THR A 77 26.10 10.25 -11.08
C THR A 77 24.66 9.77 -11.28
N ARG A 78 24.45 8.87 -12.24
CA ARG A 78 23.22 8.09 -12.49
C ARG A 78 23.63 6.66 -12.81
N ALA A 79 22.80 5.70 -12.43
CA ALA A 79 23.00 4.32 -12.88
C ALA A 79 22.83 4.27 -14.40
N SER A 80 23.79 3.70 -15.12
CA SER A 80 23.72 3.61 -16.59
C SER A 80 24.24 2.28 -17.13
N LEU A 81 23.57 1.79 -18.19
CA LEU A 81 24.02 0.67 -18.99
C LEU A 81 24.53 1.19 -20.34
N ASN A 82 25.81 0.95 -20.61
CA ASN A 82 26.40 1.26 -21.92
C ASN A 82 26.16 0.10 -22.92
N ASN A 83 26.39 0.35 -24.21
CA ASN A 83 26.12 -0.66 -25.23
C ASN A 83 27.04 -1.90 -25.10
N GLY A 84 28.25 -1.74 -24.55
CA GLY A 84 29.17 -2.86 -24.32
C GLY A 84 28.65 -3.79 -23.22
N MET A 85 28.20 -3.23 -22.11
CA MET A 85 27.57 -3.99 -21.02
C MET A 85 26.34 -4.76 -21.49
N LEU A 86 25.48 -4.12 -22.29
CA LEU A 86 24.31 -4.78 -22.87
C LEU A 86 24.68 -5.93 -23.82
N SER A 87 25.84 -5.86 -24.47
CA SER A 87 26.30 -6.92 -25.39
C SER A 87 26.85 -8.16 -24.67
N GLU A 88 27.19 -8.03 -23.38
CA GLU A 88 27.69 -9.12 -22.54
C GLU A 88 26.59 -9.83 -21.75
N LEU A 89 25.36 -9.29 -21.76
CA LEU A 89 24.21 -9.91 -21.08
C LEU A 89 23.89 -11.27 -21.67
N THR A 90 23.88 -12.30 -20.82
CA THR A 90 23.48 -13.65 -21.18
C THR A 90 22.00 -13.86 -20.85
N VAL A 91 21.27 -14.46 -21.80
CA VAL A 91 19.83 -14.75 -21.67
C VAL A 91 19.64 -16.24 -21.87
N VAL A 92 18.93 -16.87 -20.93
CA VAL A 92 18.54 -18.28 -21.04
C VAL A 92 17.12 -18.34 -21.60
N ILE A 93 16.98 -18.89 -22.81
CA ILE A 93 15.71 -18.98 -23.52
C ILE A 93 15.30 -20.46 -23.60
N PRO A 94 14.25 -20.89 -22.87
CA PRO A 94 13.76 -22.25 -22.95
C PRO A 94 12.99 -22.48 -24.27
N LEU A 95 12.61 -23.73 -24.54
CA LEU A 95 11.83 -24.07 -25.73
C LEU A 95 10.41 -23.46 -25.67
N LEU A 96 9.78 -23.26 -26.82
CA LEU A 96 8.46 -22.65 -26.93
C LEU A 96 7.35 -23.25 -26.04
N PRO A 97 7.27 -24.59 -25.84
CA PRO A 97 6.27 -25.15 -24.93
C PRO A 97 6.44 -24.65 -23.50
N GLU A 98 7.68 -24.54 -23.03
CA GLU A 98 8.02 -24.04 -21.69
C GLU A 98 7.75 -22.54 -21.58
N GLN A 99 8.12 -21.76 -22.61
CA GLN A 99 7.81 -20.33 -22.66
C GLN A 99 6.30 -20.07 -22.55
N ARG A 100 5.48 -20.85 -23.27
CA ARG A 100 4.01 -20.75 -23.18
C ARG A 100 3.49 -21.11 -21.79
N ALA A 101 3.99 -22.19 -21.20
CA ALA A 101 3.56 -22.63 -19.87
C ALA A 101 3.84 -21.53 -18.82
N ILE A 102 5.06 -20.99 -18.81
CA ILE A 102 5.46 -19.90 -17.90
C ILE A 102 4.59 -18.66 -18.12
N ALA A 103 4.47 -18.21 -19.37
CA ALA A 103 3.70 -17.01 -19.70
C ALA A 103 2.22 -17.16 -19.33
N SER A 104 1.62 -18.33 -19.58
CA SER A 104 0.22 -18.60 -19.27
C SER A 104 -0.06 -18.54 -17.77
N VAL A 105 0.79 -19.17 -16.95
CA VAL A 105 0.62 -19.18 -15.49
C VAL A 105 0.77 -17.76 -14.94
N LEU A 106 1.84 -17.05 -15.31
CA LEU A 106 2.11 -15.72 -14.79
C LEU A 106 1.07 -14.68 -15.26
N SER A 107 0.60 -14.76 -16.50
CA SER A 107 -0.47 -13.88 -16.99
C SER A 107 -1.78 -14.13 -16.24
N SER A 108 -2.11 -15.38 -15.92
CA SER A 108 -3.32 -15.71 -15.15
C SER A 108 -3.28 -15.12 -13.73
N LEU A 109 -2.09 -15.00 -13.14
CA LEU A 109 -1.90 -14.35 -11.84
C LEU A 109 -2.05 -12.83 -11.94
N ASP A 110 -1.44 -12.21 -12.96
CA ASP A 110 -1.60 -10.77 -13.22
C ASP A 110 -3.08 -10.42 -13.46
N ASP A 111 -3.80 -11.20 -14.26
CA ASP A 111 -5.25 -11.04 -14.48
C ASP A 111 -6.04 -11.10 -13.15
N LYS A 112 -5.63 -11.97 -12.23
CA LYS A 112 -6.27 -12.10 -10.92
C LYS A 112 -5.98 -10.90 -10.02
N ILE A 113 -4.76 -10.37 -10.04
CA ILE A 113 -4.37 -9.16 -9.30
C ILE A 113 -5.17 -7.96 -9.81
N ASP A 114 -5.25 -7.80 -11.14
CA ASP A 114 -6.04 -6.75 -11.78
C ASP A 114 -7.52 -6.83 -11.40
N LEU A 115 -8.09 -8.04 -11.40
CA LEU A 115 -9.46 -8.26 -10.98
C LEU A 115 -9.68 -7.85 -9.52
N LEU A 116 -8.77 -8.23 -8.61
CA LEU A 116 -8.86 -7.88 -7.18
C LEU A 116 -8.78 -6.36 -6.97
N HIS A 117 -7.89 -5.67 -7.70
CA HIS A 117 -7.83 -4.21 -7.63
C HIS A 117 -9.12 -3.54 -8.10
N ARG A 118 -9.74 -4.03 -9.18
CA ARG A 118 -11.05 -3.52 -9.64
C ARG A 118 -12.16 -3.79 -8.63
N GLN A 119 -12.14 -4.95 -7.99
CA GLN A 119 -13.11 -5.29 -6.93
C GLN A 119 -12.95 -4.36 -5.73
N ASN A 120 -11.74 -4.14 -5.23
CA ASN A 120 -11.48 -3.21 -4.13
C ASN A 120 -11.99 -1.80 -4.45
N LYS A 121 -11.67 -1.29 -5.64
CA LYS A 121 -12.16 0.04 -6.09
C LYS A 121 -13.69 0.11 -6.13
N THR A 122 -14.35 -0.97 -6.53
CA THR A 122 -15.82 -1.05 -6.56
C THR A 122 -16.39 -1.04 -5.14
N LEU A 123 -15.79 -1.80 -4.23
CA LEU A 123 -16.19 -1.84 -2.81
C LEU A 123 -16.03 -0.49 -2.12
N GLU A 124 -14.91 0.21 -2.38
CA GLU A 124 -14.68 1.57 -1.88
C GLU A 124 -15.76 2.54 -2.37
N ALA A 125 -16.07 2.53 -3.66
CA ALA A 125 -17.11 3.40 -4.23
C ALA A 125 -18.51 3.07 -3.70
N MET A 126 -18.81 1.78 -3.48
CA MET A 126 -20.07 1.37 -2.84
C MET A 126 -20.15 1.86 -1.39
N ALA A 127 -19.06 1.74 -0.62
CA ALA A 127 -19.00 2.22 0.75
C ALA A 127 -19.20 3.75 0.83
N GLU A 128 -18.55 4.51 -0.04
CA GLU A 128 -18.74 5.97 -0.15
C GLU A 128 -20.19 6.33 -0.49
N THR A 129 -20.80 5.61 -1.43
CA THR A 129 -22.19 5.82 -1.83
C THR A 129 -23.16 5.54 -0.69
N LEU A 130 -22.98 4.43 0.03
CA LEU A 130 -23.80 4.09 1.19
C LEU A 130 -23.64 5.11 2.33
N PHE A 131 -22.40 5.55 2.59
CA PHE A 131 -22.14 6.59 3.58
C PHE A 131 -22.90 7.88 3.24
N ARG A 132 -22.82 8.34 1.99
CA ARG A 132 -23.53 9.53 1.53
C ARG A 132 -25.05 9.35 1.63
N GLN A 133 -25.56 8.19 1.23
CA GLN A 133 -26.99 7.91 1.32
C GLN A 133 -27.50 7.94 2.77
N TRP A 134 -26.77 7.35 3.71
CA TRP A 134 -27.23 7.23 5.10
C TRP A 134 -27.02 8.49 5.93
N PHE A 135 -25.90 9.19 5.74
CA PHE A 135 -25.52 10.30 6.63
C PHE A 135 -25.67 11.68 6.01
N VAL A 136 -25.93 11.80 4.70
CA VAL A 136 -26.04 13.11 4.04
C VAL A 136 -27.39 13.28 3.35
N GLU A 137 -27.78 12.34 2.48
CA GLU A 137 -29.03 12.47 1.71
C GLU A 137 -30.25 11.95 2.47
N GLY A 138 -30.09 10.89 3.25
CA GLY A 138 -31.14 10.26 4.05
C GLY A 138 -31.11 10.66 5.52
N ALA A 139 -30.43 11.75 5.88
CA ALA A 139 -30.53 12.32 7.21
C ALA A 139 -32.00 12.70 7.47
N ASP A 140 -32.58 12.13 8.54
CA ASP A 140 -33.99 12.30 8.88
C ASP A 140 -34.28 13.76 9.23
N GLU A 141 -35.48 14.26 8.90
CA GLU A 141 -35.94 15.57 9.34
C GLU A 141 -35.99 15.67 10.88
N GLY A 142 -36.06 14.54 11.57
CA GLY A 142 -35.98 14.45 13.03
C GLY A 142 -34.56 14.41 13.61
N TRP A 143 -33.49 14.46 12.80
CA TRP A 143 -32.12 14.51 13.34
C TRP A 143 -31.79 15.90 13.85
N GLU A 144 -31.29 15.98 15.09
CA GLU A 144 -30.87 17.22 15.71
C GLU A 144 -29.35 17.42 15.60
N GLU A 145 -28.92 18.65 15.34
CA GLU A 145 -27.49 19.01 15.38
C GLU A 145 -27.06 19.26 16.84
N GLY A 146 -26.26 18.33 17.38
CA GLY A 146 -25.61 18.47 18.69
C GLY A 146 -24.15 18.89 18.59
N LYS A 147 -23.59 19.48 19.65
CA LYS A 147 -22.15 19.69 19.76
C LYS A 147 -21.52 18.52 20.51
N ILE A 148 -20.32 18.13 20.08
CA ILE A 148 -19.57 17.03 20.71
C ILE A 148 -19.48 17.16 22.24
N PRO A 149 -19.17 18.32 22.85
CA PRO A 149 -19.05 18.43 24.31
C PRO A 149 -20.36 18.21 25.08
N ASP A 150 -21.51 18.33 24.41
CA ASP A 150 -22.82 18.13 25.04
C ASP A 150 -23.14 16.62 25.11
N GLU A 151 -22.68 15.84 24.13
CA GLU A 151 -23.00 14.42 23.95
C GLU A 151 -21.85 13.46 24.32
N PHE A 152 -20.60 13.96 24.36
CA PHE A 152 -19.41 13.13 24.59
C PHE A 152 -18.51 13.69 25.68
N ASP A 153 -18.09 12.80 26.58
CA ASP A 153 -16.97 13.01 27.48
C ASP A 153 -15.64 12.96 26.71
N PHE A 154 -14.83 13.98 26.92
CA PHE A 154 -13.54 14.13 26.25
C PHE A 154 -12.38 14.00 27.23
N THR A 155 -11.47 13.06 26.96
CA THR A 155 -10.27 12.85 27.76
C THR A 155 -9.01 13.06 26.91
N MET A 156 -8.28 14.14 27.19
CA MET A 156 -6.93 14.34 26.64
C MET A 156 -5.93 13.42 27.32
N GLY A 157 -5.18 12.68 26.51
CA GLY A 157 -4.13 11.82 27.00
C GLY A 157 -2.97 12.59 27.61
N LEU A 158 -2.24 11.91 28.50
CA LEU A 158 -1.10 12.47 29.20
C LEU A 158 -0.07 11.36 29.37
N SER A 159 1.14 11.59 28.85
CA SER A 159 2.23 10.63 28.95
C SER A 159 2.75 10.53 30.38
N PRO A 160 2.80 9.32 30.99
CA PRO A 160 3.54 9.08 32.22
C PRO A 160 5.07 9.26 32.05
N PRO A 161 5.85 9.15 33.13
CA PRO A 161 7.31 9.08 33.04
C PRO A 161 7.76 7.90 32.18
N GLY A 162 8.76 8.12 31.30
CA GLY A 162 9.24 7.07 30.39
C GLY A 162 9.81 5.84 31.10
N GLU A 163 10.29 5.98 32.33
CA GLU A 163 10.77 4.88 33.17
C GLU A 163 9.67 3.90 33.59
N SER A 164 8.40 4.31 33.52
CA SER A 164 7.26 3.44 33.81
C SER A 164 6.89 2.52 32.65
N TYR A 165 7.49 2.71 31.47
CA TYR A 165 7.14 1.99 30.25
C TYR A 165 7.85 0.65 30.18
N ASN A 166 7.14 -0.35 29.65
CA ASN A 166 7.71 -1.66 29.40
C ASN A 166 7.01 -2.34 28.21
N GLU A 167 7.70 -3.33 27.62
CA GLU A 167 7.16 -4.21 26.57
C GLU A 167 6.85 -5.61 27.12
N GLU A 168 7.00 -5.81 28.43
CA GLU A 168 6.82 -7.09 29.13
C GLU A 168 5.36 -7.36 29.50
N GLY A 169 4.45 -6.42 29.22
CA GLY A 169 3.03 -6.57 29.57
C GLY A 169 2.68 -6.22 31.01
N ILE A 170 3.57 -5.51 31.72
CA ILE A 170 3.39 -5.19 33.13
C ILE A 170 2.61 -3.88 33.29
N GLY A 171 1.48 -3.92 34.00
CA GLY A 171 0.61 -2.78 34.21
C GLY A 171 -0.51 -2.73 33.17
N ILE A 172 -0.82 -1.54 32.65
CA ILE A 172 -1.91 -1.34 31.69
C ILE A 172 -1.35 -1.01 30.30
N PRO A 173 -1.96 -1.52 29.20
CA PRO A 173 -1.61 -1.11 27.84
C PRO A 173 -1.66 0.41 27.69
N MET A 174 -0.70 0.96 26.95
CA MET A 174 -0.58 2.40 26.71
C MET A 174 -0.49 2.71 25.22
N TYR A 175 -1.36 3.59 24.74
CA TYR A 175 -1.40 4.03 23.35
C TYR A 175 -0.97 5.50 23.24
N GLN A 176 0.07 5.77 22.45
CA GLN A 176 0.73 7.07 22.34
C GLN A 176 0.43 7.80 21.03
N GLY A 177 -0.09 7.11 20.02
CA GLY A 177 -0.54 7.72 18.77
C GLY A 177 -0.62 6.71 17.63
N ASN A 178 -0.47 7.19 16.40
CA ASN A 178 -0.66 6.39 15.17
C ASN A 178 0.19 5.12 15.07
N ALA A 179 1.36 5.08 15.71
CA ALA A 179 2.20 3.88 15.72
C ALA A 179 1.54 2.69 16.44
N ASP A 180 0.53 2.97 17.27
CA ASP A 180 -0.20 1.97 18.03
C ASP A 180 -1.58 1.68 17.41
N PHE A 181 -2.02 2.42 16.39
CA PHE A 181 -3.34 2.24 15.77
C PHE A 181 -3.27 1.25 14.59
N GLU A 182 -4.14 0.24 14.61
CA GLU A 182 -4.35 -0.66 13.46
C GLU A 182 -5.72 -0.41 12.80
N PHE A 183 -6.23 -1.36 12.03
CA PHE A 183 -7.46 -1.19 11.26
C PHE A 183 -8.71 -0.88 12.11
N ARG A 184 -8.83 -1.45 13.32
CA ARG A 184 -10.00 -1.27 14.20
C ARG A 184 -9.65 -1.05 15.67
N PHE A 185 -8.67 -1.81 16.15
CA PHE A 185 -8.23 -1.80 17.54
C PHE A 185 -6.72 -1.52 17.59
N PRO A 186 -6.24 -0.88 18.67
CA PRO A 186 -4.83 -0.57 18.80
C PRO A 186 -4.01 -1.83 19.11
N LYS A 187 -2.75 -1.82 18.71
CA LYS A 187 -1.78 -2.87 19.00
C LYS A 187 -1.17 -2.66 20.38
N ARG A 188 -1.22 -3.68 21.23
CA ARG A 188 -0.59 -3.72 22.56
C ARG A 188 0.93 -3.83 22.48
N ARG A 189 1.60 -2.72 22.16
CA ARG A 189 3.07 -2.66 22.04
C ARG A 189 3.76 -2.22 23.33
N VAL A 190 3.16 -1.28 24.06
CA VAL A 190 3.76 -0.64 25.23
C VAL A 190 2.77 -0.69 26.39
N PHE A 191 3.27 -0.92 27.59
CA PHE A 191 2.53 -0.92 28.84
C PHE A 191 3.13 0.08 29.82
N THR A 192 2.34 0.56 30.78
CA THR A 192 2.82 1.44 31.85
C THR A 192 2.35 0.97 33.22
N THR A 193 3.24 1.08 34.21
CA THR A 193 2.94 0.84 35.62
C THR A 193 2.43 2.08 36.37
N ASP A 194 2.52 3.26 35.76
CA ASP A 194 2.11 4.55 36.37
C ASP A 194 1.15 5.35 35.46
N PRO A 195 0.00 4.77 35.07
CA PRO A 195 -0.94 5.43 34.16
C PRO A 195 -1.51 6.73 34.73
N LYS A 196 -1.62 7.76 33.89
CA LYS A 196 -2.12 9.10 34.29
C LYS A 196 -3.51 9.45 33.76
N ARG A 197 -3.84 8.95 32.57
CA ARG A 197 -5.11 9.19 31.88
C ARG A 197 -5.55 7.91 31.21
N PHE A 198 -6.86 7.66 31.25
CA PHE A 198 -7.43 6.39 30.82
C PHE A 198 -8.46 6.63 29.73
N ALA A 199 -8.56 5.66 28.83
CA ALA A 199 -9.76 5.39 28.05
C ALA A 199 -10.35 4.06 28.56
N GLU A 200 -11.67 3.95 28.62
CA GLU A 200 -12.31 2.67 28.91
C GLU A 200 -12.58 1.91 27.61
N GLN A 201 -12.96 0.65 27.75
CA GLN A 201 -13.34 -0.18 26.61
C GLN A 201 -14.46 0.47 25.79
N PHE A 202 -14.32 0.42 24.46
CA PHE A 202 -15.18 1.00 23.44
C PHE A 202 -15.16 2.53 23.32
N ASP A 203 -14.30 3.23 24.07
CA ASP A 203 -14.03 4.63 23.76
C ASP A 203 -13.45 4.78 22.36
N THR A 204 -13.86 5.84 21.67
CA THR A 204 -13.26 6.22 20.39
C THR A 204 -11.95 6.95 20.65
N LEU A 205 -10.85 6.41 20.13
CA LEU A 205 -9.52 6.98 20.24
C LEU A 205 -9.20 7.78 18.98
N ILE A 206 -8.73 9.01 19.15
CA ILE A 206 -8.33 9.88 18.04
C ILE A 206 -6.89 10.33 18.24
N SER A 207 -6.08 10.20 17.20
CA SER A 207 -4.73 10.74 17.18
C SER A 207 -4.78 12.27 17.06
N VAL A 208 -4.19 12.96 18.03
CA VAL A 208 -4.07 14.43 18.07
C VAL A 208 -2.65 14.90 17.69
N ARG A 209 -1.78 13.98 17.27
CA ARG A 209 -0.42 14.25 16.79
C ARG A 209 -0.23 13.73 15.37
N ALA A 210 0.54 14.46 14.55
CA ALA A 210 0.70 14.16 13.14
C ALA A 210 1.07 12.69 12.83
N PRO A 211 0.40 12.03 11.85
CA PRO A 211 -0.81 12.49 11.15
C PRO A 211 -2.03 12.57 12.09
N VAL A 212 -2.69 13.74 12.13
CA VAL A 212 -3.83 13.99 13.02
C VAL A 212 -5.10 13.37 12.43
N GLY A 213 -5.99 12.89 13.28
CA GLY A 213 -7.34 12.46 12.91
C GLY A 213 -7.48 10.98 12.58
N ALA A 214 -6.42 10.19 12.69
CA ALA A 214 -6.57 8.73 12.68
C ALA A 214 -7.47 8.30 13.85
N GLN A 215 -8.37 7.36 13.58
CA GLN A 215 -9.35 6.88 14.54
C GLN A 215 -9.09 5.41 14.87
N ASN A 216 -9.45 5.04 16.09
CA ASN A 216 -9.43 3.67 16.57
C ASN A 216 -10.46 3.48 17.68
N MET A 217 -10.66 2.25 18.12
CA MET A 217 -11.53 1.94 19.24
C MET A 217 -10.73 1.24 20.32
N ALA A 218 -10.89 1.65 21.58
CA ALA A 218 -10.29 0.93 22.69
C ALA A 218 -10.96 -0.46 22.81
N ASP A 219 -10.19 -1.53 22.68
CA ASP A 219 -10.67 -2.91 22.88
C ASP A 219 -10.71 -3.33 24.35
N GLU A 220 -10.03 -2.56 25.20
CA GLU A 220 -9.94 -2.72 26.65
C GLU A 220 -9.67 -1.38 27.31
N ARG A 221 -9.78 -1.34 28.64
CA ARG A 221 -9.33 -0.18 29.42
C ARG A 221 -7.83 0.02 29.23
N CYS A 222 -7.41 1.21 28.83
CA CYS A 222 -6.03 1.50 28.47
C CYS A 222 -5.59 2.89 28.95
N CYS A 223 -4.28 3.09 29.06
CA CYS A 223 -3.67 4.40 29.27
C CYS A 223 -3.49 5.12 27.94
N ILE A 224 -3.82 6.41 27.89
CA ILE A 224 -3.64 7.23 26.69
C ILE A 224 -2.55 8.28 26.89
N GLY A 225 -1.57 8.27 25.99
CA GLY A 225 -0.48 9.25 25.96
C GLY A 225 -0.91 10.57 25.33
N ARG A 226 -0.04 11.59 25.43
CA ARG A 226 -0.33 12.96 24.96
C ARG A 226 -0.72 13.09 23.47
N GLY A 227 -0.43 12.08 22.65
CA GLY A 227 -0.76 12.05 21.23
C GLY A 227 -2.12 11.45 20.92
N VAL A 228 -2.88 11.00 21.93
CA VAL A 228 -4.19 10.36 21.79
C VAL A 228 -5.20 11.09 22.68
N ALA A 229 -6.39 11.31 22.14
CA ALA A 229 -7.57 11.69 22.90
C ALA A 229 -8.60 10.56 22.86
N ALA A 230 -9.40 10.44 23.90
CA ALA A 230 -10.52 9.51 23.97
C ALA A 230 -11.84 10.27 24.03
N PHE A 231 -12.83 9.77 23.30
CA PHE A 231 -14.22 10.24 23.29
C PHE A 231 -15.12 9.11 23.76
N ARG A 232 -15.92 9.40 24.78
CA ARG A 232 -16.94 8.49 25.29
C ARG A 232 -18.31 9.13 25.11
N TYR A 233 -19.26 8.38 24.56
CA TYR A 233 -20.65 8.84 24.50
C TYR A 233 -21.29 8.86 25.90
N ASN A 234 -22.01 9.93 26.21
CA ASN A 234 -22.70 10.09 27.49
C ASN A 234 -23.96 9.22 27.52
N LEU A 235 -23.94 8.11 28.25
CA LEU A 235 -25.08 7.18 28.41
C LEU A 235 -26.33 7.78 29.10
N ASN A 236 -26.30 9.05 29.52
CA ASN A 236 -27.39 9.71 30.24
C ASN A 236 -28.42 10.39 29.32
N SER A 237 -28.22 10.38 28.01
CA SER A 237 -29.20 10.81 27.03
C SER A 237 -30.25 9.70 26.85
N GLU A 238 -31.53 10.04 26.98
CA GLU A 238 -32.72 9.15 26.96
C GLU A 238 -32.90 8.30 25.67
N TRP A 239 -31.89 8.23 24.81
CA TRP A 239 -31.97 7.78 23.41
C TRP A 239 -31.66 6.30 23.19
N MET A 240 -30.99 5.61 24.12
CA MET A 240 -30.90 4.14 24.07
C MET A 240 -32.05 3.52 24.87
N GLY A 241 -33.22 3.48 24.26
CA GLY A 241 -34.27 2.54 24.67
C GLY A 241 -33.72 1.12 24.59
N ASP A 242 -34.06 0.30 25.59
CA ASP A 242 -33.68 -1.11 25.74
C ASP A 242 -33.63 -1.87 24.40
N SER A 243 -32.48 -1.90 23.74
CA SER A 243 -32.22 -2.76 22.60
C SER A 243 -31.00 -3.60 22.95
N PRO A 244 -31.18 -4.89 23.27
CA PRO A 244 -30.06 -5.77 23.51
C PRO A 244 -29.32 -5.99 22.17
N LEU A 245 -28.00 -5.84 22.22
CA LEU A 245 -27.09 -6.43 21.24
C LEU A 245 -27.19 -7.96 21.30
#